data_AF-A0A5E7N7A2-F1
#
_entry.id   AF-A0A5E7N7A2-F1
#
_cell.length_a   1.000
_cell.length_b   1.000
_cell.length_c   1.000
_cell.angle_alpha   90.00
_cell.angle_beta   90.00
_cell.angle_gamma   90.00
#
_symmetry.space_group_name_H-M   'P 1'
#
loop_
_entity.id
_entity.type
_entity.pdbx_description
1 polymer ?
#
loop_
_entity_poly.entity_id
_entity_poly.type
_entity_poly.pdbx_seq_one_letter_code
_entity_poly.pdbx_strand_id
1 'polypeptide(L)' 'MRPLILDLPNGRELANELDFAVGQMMSIPVEHIGGAQWLAASTRQQQAFQKWREYLQLMADGRVRVETLKVA' A
#
# COMPACT_ATOMS: atom_id res chain seq x y z
N MET A 1 12.14 3.58 -28.49
CA MET A 1 11.20 3.15 -27.44
C MET A 1 11.66 3.79 -26.14
N ARG A 2 10.86 4.67 -25.53
CA ARG A 2 11.20 5.30 -24.25
C ARG A 2 11.09 4.24 -23.14
N PRO A 3 12.01 4.19 -22.16
CA PRO A 3 11.80 3.36 -20.99
C PRO A 3 10.51 3.84 -20.31
N LEU A 4 9.57 2.93 -20.07
CA LEU A 4 8.50 3.19 -19.12
C LEU A 4 9.18 3.29 -17.75
N ILE A 5 9.50 4.52 -17.35
CA ILE A 5 9.74 4.82 -15.94
C ILE A 5 8.39 4.55 -15.28
N LEU A 6 8.18 3.32 -14.83
CA LEU A 6 7.13 3.06 -13.86
C LEU A 6 7.55 3.88 -12.66
N ASP A 7 6.81 4.95 -12.40
CA ASP A 7 6.81 5.66 -11.12
C ASP A 7 6.28 4.65 -10.10
N LEU A 8 7.14 3.70 -9.74
CA LEU A 8 6.79 2.56 -8.95
C LEU A 8 6.64 3.10 -7.53
N PRO A 9 5.44 2.99 -6.92
CA PRO A 9 5.24 3.48 -5.56
C PRO A 9 6.32 2.86 -4.66
N ASN A 10 7.00 3.69 -3.88
CA ASN A 10 8.06 3.22 -3.01
C ASN A 10 7.46 2.20 -2.03
N GLY A 11 8.00 0.98 -1.98
CA GLY A 11 7.48 -0.07 -1.11
C GLY A 11 7.39 0.35 0.35
N ARG A 12 8.26 1.28 0.78
CA ARG A 12 8.22 1.89 2.11
C ARG A 12 6.99 2.78 2.32
N GLU A 13 6.58 3.54 1.32
CA GLU A 13 5.39 4.38 1.40
C GLU A 13 4.12 3.54 1.43
N LEU A 14 4.06 2.46 0.65
CA LEU A 14 2.94 1.51 0.69
C LEU A 14 2.83 0.80 2.05
N ALA A 15 3.97 0.41 2.65
CA ALA A 15 3.99 -0.17 3.97
C ALA A 15 3.54 0.84 5.05
N ASN A 16 3.97 2.11 4.95
CA ASN A 16 3.53 3.17 5.84
C ASN A 16 2.03 3.48 5.70
N GLU A 17 1.50 3.49 4.47
CA GLU A 17 0.06 3.69 4.22
C GLU A 17 -0.77 2.54 4.82
N LEU A 18 -0.28 1.31 4.71
CA LEU A 18 -0.90 0.14 5.34
C LEU A 18 -0.87 0.25 6.87
N ASP A 19 0.28 0.58 7.46
CA ASP A 19 0.42 0.76 8.91
C ASP A 19 -0.51 1.86 9.43
N PHE A 20 -0.58 3.00 8.74
CA PHE A 20 -1.49 4.09 9.08
C PHE A 20 -2.97 3.70 8.98
N ALA A 21 -3.35 2.96 7.94
CA ALA A 21 -4.74 2.50 7.77
C ALA A 21 -5.13 1.49 8.88
N VAL A 22 -4.22 0.59 9.24
CA VAL A 22 -4.40 -0.35 10.35
C VAL A 22 -4.48 0.40 11.68
N GLY A 23 -3.60 1.38 11.92
CA GLY A 23 -3.62 2.20 13.13
C GLY A 23 -4.93 2.98 13.31
N GLN A 24 -5.48 3.54 12.21
CA GLN A 24 -6.80 4.16 12.24
C GLN A 24 -7.90 3.16 12.61
N MET A 25 -7.86 1.94 12.08
CA MET A 25 -8.82 0.89 12.43
C MET A 25 -8.70 0.46 13.90
N MET A 26 -7.49 0.38 14.45
CA MET A 26 -7.27 0.09 15.89
C MET A 26 -7.70 1.24 16.81
N SER A 27 -7.70 2.49 16.30
CA SER A 27 -8.19 3.64 17.04
C SER A 27 -9.71 3.71 17.13
N ILE A 28 -10.45 2.88 16.39
CA ILE A 28 -11.92 2.84 16.44
C ILE A 28 -12.33 2.02 17.67
N PRO A 29 -13.12 2.60 18.60
CA PRO A 29 -13.64 1.84 19.74
C PRO A 29 -14.42 0.61 19.30
N VAL A 30 -14.29 -0.48 20.06
CA VAL A 30 -14.91 -1.78 19.71
C VAL A 30 -16.42 -1.72 19.54
N GLU A 31 -17.08 -0.79 20.22
CA GLU A 31 -18.53 -0.54 20.13
C GLU A 31 -18.97 0.01 18.75
N HIS A 32 -18.03 0.56 17.96
CA HIS A 32 -18.28 1.09 16.63
C HIS A 32 -17.89 0.10 15.50
N ILE A 33 -17.46 -1.11 15.85
CA ILE A 33 -17.15 -2.17 14.88
C ILE A 33 -18.43 -2.55 14.11
N GLY A 34 -18.31 -2.65 12.79
CA GLY A 34 -19.45 -2.89 11.88
C GLY A 34 -20.26 -1.62 11.55
N GLY A 35 -19.99 -0.49 12.20
CA GLY A 35 -20.55 0.81 11.83
C GLY A 35 -19.91 1.40 10.57
N ALA A 36 -20.49 2.50 10.07
CA ALA A 36 -20.01 3.15 8.84
C ALA A 36 -18.54 3.60 8.92
N GLN A 37 -18.09 4.07 10.09
CA GLN A 37 -16.71 4.50 10.31
C GLN A 37 -15.73 3.32 10.27
N TRP A 38 -16.10 2.19 10.86
CA TRP A 38 -15.32 0.96 10.81
C TRP A 38 -15.27 0.39 9.39
N LEU A 39 -16.39 0.42 8.66
CA LEU A 39 -16.43 -0.04 7.28
C LEU A 39 -15.53 0.81 6.37
N ALA A 40 -15.52 2.13 6.55
CA ALA A 40 -14.65 3.05 5.81
C ALA A 40 -13.16 2.81 6.12
N ALA A 41 -12.80 2.64 7.41
CA ALA A 41 -11.43 2.33 7.81
C ALA A 41 -10.98 0.95 7.31
N SER A 42 -11.84 -0.06 7.42
CA SER A 42 -11.63 -1.41 6.88
C SER A 42 -11.41 -1.39 5.36
N THR A 43 -12.24 -0.65 4.64
CA THR A 43 -12.13 -0.52 3.17
C THR A 43 -10.78 0.11 2.78
N ARG A 44 -10.36 1.15 3.50
CA ARG A 44 -9.07 1.81 3.29
C ARG A 44 -7.89 0.88 3.59
N GLN A 45 -7.97 0.10 4.67
CA GLN A 45 -6.95 -0.89 5.03
C GLN A 45 -6.84 -1.99 3.97
N GLN A 46 -7.98 -2.50 3.48
CA GLN A 46 -8.00 -3.50 2.41
C GLN A 46 -7.40 -2.98 1.11
N GLN A 47 -7.72 -1.74 0.74
CA GLN A 47 -7.14 -1.10 -0.45
C GLN A 47 -5.62 -0.91 -0.32
N ALA A 48 -5.14 -0.43 0.84
CA ALA A 48 -3.71 -0.29 1.09
C ALA A 48 -2.98 -1.64 1.04
N PHE A 49 -3.58 -2.68 1.63
CA PHE A 49 -3.05 -4.04 1.60
C PHE A 49 -2.98 -4.60 0.18
N GLN A 50 -4.02 -4.38 -0.62
CA GLN A 50 -4.05 -4.82 -2.01
C GLN A 50 -2.91 -4.20 -2.82
N LYS A 51 -2.73 -2.87 -2.73
CA LYS A 51 -1.62 -2.17 -3.41
C LYS A 51 -0.25 -2.66 -2.96
N TRP A 52 -0.06 -2.88 -1.66
CA TRP A 52 1.19 -3.43 -1.12
C TRP A 52 1.46 -4.84 -1.64
N ARG A 53 0.42 -5.70 -1.72
CA ARG A 53 0.54 -7.05 -2.27
C ARG A 53 0.85 -7.03 -3.76
N GLU A 54 0.19 -6.17 -4.54
CA GLU A 54 0.47 -5.98 -5.96
C GLU A 54 1.92 -5.54 -6.17
N TYR A 55 2.42 -4.61 -5.35
CA TYR A 55 3.82 -4.19 -5.36
C TYR A 55 4.77 -5.36 -5.06
N LEU A 56 4.51 -6.16 -4.04
CA LEU A 56 5.33 -7.34 -3.73
C LEU A 56 5.31 -8.37 -4.86
N GLN A 57 4.15 -8.59 -5.47
CA GLN A 57 4.02 -9.50 -6.61
C GLN A 57 4.80 -8.99 -7.82
N LEU A 58 4.75 -7.69 -8.11
CA LEU A 58 5.54 -7.06 -9.17
C LEU A 58 7.04 -7.18 -8.93
N MET A 59 7.49 -7.01 -7.69
CA MET A 59 8.88 -7.19 -7.30
C MET A 59 9.32 -8.66 -7.37
N ALA A 60 8.46 -9.60 -6.96
CA ALA A 60 8.72 -11.03 -6.97
C ALA A 60 8.71 -11.64 -8.39
N ASP A 61 7.89 -11.12 -9.30
CA ASP A 61 7.80 -11.57 -10.70
C ASP A 61 9.09 -11.23 -11.49
N GLY A 62 9.94 -10.33 -10.99
CA GLY A 62 11.28 -10.05 -11.52
C GLY A 62 11.29 -9.42 -12.92
N ARG A 63 10.13 -9.22 -13.56
CA ARG A 63 9.98 -8.52 -14.85
C ARG A 63 10.05 -7.01 -14.71
N VAL A 64 9.95 -6.48 -13.48
CA VAL A 64 10.14 -5.05 -13.20
C VAL A 64 11.62 -4.77 -13.10
N ARG A 65 12.20 -4.21 -14.17
CA ARG A 65 13.50 -3.54 -14.11
C ARG A 65 13.34 -2.30 -13.23
N VAL A 66 13.57 -2.46 -11.93
CA VAL A 66 13.82 -1.31 -11.05
C VAL A 66 15.17 -0.75 -11.48
N GLU A 67 15.16 0.24 -12.37
CA GLU A 67 16.35 1.07 -12.58
C GLU A 67 16.68 1.66 -11.21
N THR A 68 17.77 1.17 -10.63
CA THR A 68 18.34 1.67 -9.39
C THR A 68 18.58 3.15 -9.62
N LEU A 69 17.70 3.99 -9.06
CA LEU A 69 17.82 5.44 -9.13
C LEU A 69 19.23 5.80 -8.67
N LYS A 70 20.08 6.21 -9.62
CA LYS A 70 21.38 6.79 -9.33
C LYS A 70 21.12 8.05 -8.53
N VAL A 71 21.41 7.99 -7.23
CA VAL A 71 21.62 9.18 -6.41
C VAL A 71 22.79 9.95 -7.03
N ALA A 72 22.51 11.17 -7.48
CA ALA A 72 23.48 12.13 -8.02
C ALA A 72 24.11 12.96 -6.89
#